data_AF-A0A9D2CTB2-F1
#
_entry.id   AF-A0A9D2CTB2-F1
#
_cell.length_a   1.000
_cell.length_b   1.000
_cell.length_c   1.000
_cell.angle_alpha   90.00
_cell.angle_beta   90.00
_cell.angle_gamma   90.00
#
_symmetry.space_group_name_H-M   'P 1'
#
loop_
_entity.id
_entity.type
_entity.pdbx_description
1 polymer ?
#
loop_
_entity_poly.entity_id
_entity_poly.type
_entity_poly.pdbx_seq_one_letter_code
_entity_poly.pdbx_strand_id
1 'polypeptide(L)'
;MKKRMRDSHLSTKKSIQGQIKRVFVVCFAVILAAGILAGCGGSGGEFYTLREAYVNGWLSVEELQSIAYYYQGNEDESFVPIALNPEKLSAEAEESIKKTHLQEIKQDYPFANIKGVYIEEYFGTYGDCIAVYVRDDYRKIDVLVVPETEIGGIVFYNLTMPGLMIWRKK
;
A
#
# COMPACT_ATOMS: atom_id res chain seq x y z
N MET A 1 -10.90 -58.02 -36.50
CA MET A 1 -9.75 -57.21 -36.02
C MET A 1 -10.10 -55.79 -35.53
N LYS A 2 -11.12 -55.11 -36.09
CA LYS A 2 -11.45 -53.69 -35.83
C LYS A 2 -12.09 -53.34 -34.46
N LYS A 3 -12.51 -54.34 -33.67
CA LYS A 3 -13.11 -54.15 -32.33
C LYS A 3 -12.03 -54.08 -31.24
N ARG A 4 -11.05 -54.99 -31.31
CA ARG A 4 -9.94 -55.13 -30.35
C ARG A 4 -9.01 -53.89 -30.30
N MET A 5 -8.83 -53.17 -31.41
CA MET A 5 -8.07 -51.90 -31.45
C MET A 5 -8.84 -50.70 -30.86
N ARG A 6 -10.17 -50.73 -30.85
CA ARG A 6 -10.99 -49.64 -30.27
C ARG A 6 -10.98 -49.70 -28.75
N ASP A 7 -11.05 -50.91 -28.22
CA ASP A 7 -11.12 -51.15 -26.77
C ASP A 7 -9.79 -50.82 -26.08
N SER A 8 -8.64 -51.09 -26.73
CA SER A 8 -7.33 -50.67 -26.20
C SER A 8 -7.19 -49.15 -26.14
N HIS A 9 -7.64 -48.44 -27.18
CA HIS A 9 -7.55 -46.98 -27.27
C HIS A 9 -8.46 -46.26 -26.26
N LEU A 10 -9.59 -46.86 -25.89
CA LEU A 10 -10.52 -46.38 -24.85
C LEU A 10 -9.99 -46.61 -23.44
N SER A 11 -9.32 -47.75 -23.19
CA SER A 11 -8.72 -48.07 -21.90
C SER A 11 -7.56 -47.12 -21.56
N THR A 12 -6.68 -46.85 -22.53
CA THR A 12 -5.54 -45.95 -22.35
C THR A 12 -5.97 -44.49 -22.11
N LYS A 13 -7.02 -44.01 -22.80
CA LYS A 13 -7.55 -42.64 -22.58
C LYS A 13 -8.15 -42.46 -21.18
N LYS A 14 -8.86 -43.46 -20.64
CA LYS A 14 -9.40 -43.42 -19.27
C LYS A 14 -8.30 -43.40 -18.20
N SER A 15 -7.24 -44.18 -18.40
CA SER A 15 -6.09 -44.23 -17.48
C SER A 15 -5.35 -42.88 -17.42
N ILE A 16 -5.09 -42.27 -18.57
CA ILE A 16 -4.41 -40.97 -18.67
C ILE A 16 -5.26 -39.84 -18.06
N GLN A 17 -6.57 -39.81 -18.32
CA GLN A 17 -7.45 -38.80 -17.70
C GLN A 17 -7.55 -38.92 -16.18
N GLY A 18 -7.50 -40.14 -15.62
CA GLY A 18 -7.49 -40.36 -14.18
C GLY A 18 -6.19 -39.90 -13.51
N GLN A 19 -5.04 -40.14 -14.16
CA GLN A 19 -3.73 -39.70 -13.71
C GLN A 19 -3.61 -38.16 -13.73
N ILE A 20 -4.06 -37.50 -14.80
CA ILE A 20 -4.06 -36.03 -14.92
C ILE A 20 -4.92 -35.37 -13.84
N LYS A 21 -6.12 -35.91 -13.55
CA LYS A 21 -7.00 -35.38 -12.49
C LYS A 21 -6.38 -35.49 -11.10
N ARG A 22 -5.64 -36.58 -10.81
CA ARG A 22 -4.96 -36.77 -9.52
C ARG A 22 -3.79 -35.81 -9.34
N VAL A 23 -2.99 -35.61 -10.39
CA VAL A 23 -1.87 -34.64 -10.37
C VAL A 23 -2.38 -33.21 -10.17
N PHE A 24 -3.46 -32.82 -10.86
CA PHE A 24 -4.05 -31.48 -10.70
C PHE A 24 -4.55 -31.20 -9.28
N VAL A 25 -5.21 -32.17 -8.64
CA VAL A 25 -5.73 -32.01 -7.26
C VAL A 25 -4.59 -31.90 -6.24
N VAL A 26 -3.51 -32.67 -6.42
CA VAL A 26 -2.34 -32.61 -5.52
C VAL A 26 -1.58 -31.29 -5.66
N CYS A 27 -1.39 -30.77 -6.88
CA CYS A 27 -0.77 -29.46 -7.09
C CYS A 27 -1.60 -28.31 -6.48
N PHE A 28 -2.93 -28.38 -6.56
CA PHE A 28 -3.81 -27.34 -6.00
C PHE A 28 -3.78 -27.33 -4.45
N ALA A 29 -3.64 -28.50 -3.82
CA ALA A 29 -3.56 -28.61 -2.36
C ALA A 29 -2.22 -28.13 -1.78
N VAL A 30 -1.11 -28.33 -2.49
CA VAL A 30 0.23 -27.87 -2.06
C VAL A 30 0.35 -26.34 -2.15
N ILE A 31 -0.27 -25.71 -3.16
CA ILE A 31 -0.28 -24.24 -3.30
C ILE A 31 -1.09 -23.58 -2.18
N LEU A 32 -2.17 -24.20 -1.71
CA LEU A 32 -2.96 -23.70 -0.57
C LEU A 32 -2.25 -23.88 0.79
N ALA A 33 -1.43 -24.91 0.94
CA ALA A 33 -0.71 -25.16 2.19
C ALA A 33 0.57 -24.30 2.35
N ALA A 34 1.17 -23.83 1.25
CA ALA A 34 2.37 -22.99 1.30
C ALA A 34 2.08 -21.50 1.61
N GLY A 35 0.82 -21.07 1.53
CA GLY A 35 0.43 -19.66 1.73
C GLY A 35 0.26 -19.19 3.18
N ILE A 36 0.44 -20.06 4.19
CA ILE A 36 0.03 -19.76 5.58
C ILE A 36 1.21 -19.42 6.52
N LEU A 37 2.47 -19.46 6.06
CA LEU A 37 3.64 -19.26 6.95
C LEU A 37 4.43 -17.96 6.69
N ALA A 38 3.74 -16.84 6.52
CA ALA A 38 4.35 -15.50 6.59
C ALA A 38 3.50 -14.51 7.40
N GLY A 39 2.90 -14.96 8.49
CA GLY A 39 2.20 -14.10 9.46
C GLY A 39 3.09 -13.66 10.61
N CYS A 40 4.18 -12.94 10.33
CA CYS A 40 5.01 -12.33 11.38
C CYS A 40 5.02 -10.80 11.21
N GLY A 41 4.24 -10.09 12.03
CA GLY A 41 4.39 -8.65 12.27
C GLY A 41 4.18 -7.75 11.05
N GLY A 42 3.06 -7.92 10.33
CA GLY A 42 2.66 -6.99 9.27
C GLY A 42 2.49 -5.57 9.81
N SER A 43 2.78 -4.57 8.98
CA SER A 43 2.81 -3.15 9.35
C SER A 43 1.43 -2.51 9.56
N GLY A 44 0.36 -3.30 9.55
CA GLY A 44 -1.02 -2.86 9.78
C GLY A 44 -1.64 -2.00 8.67
N GLY A 45 -0.86 -1.63 7.65
CA GLY A 45 -1.28 -0.75 6.57
C GLY A 45 -0.25 -0.63 5.44
N GLU A 46 -0.54 0.21 4.46
CA GLU A 46 0.29 0.47 3.27
C GLU A 46 0.29 1.95 2.91
N PHE A 47 1.35 2.40 2.24
CA PHE A 47 1.41 3.75 1.68
C PHE A 47 0.84 3.82 0.27
N TYR A 48 0.20 4.95 0.02
CA TYR A 48 -0.40 5.33 -1.25
C TYR A 48 -0.07 6.81 -1.52
N THR A 49 -0.07 7.16 -2.80
CA THR A 49 -0.08 8.56 -3.22
C THR A 49 -1.44 9.20 -2.91
N LEU A 50 -1.47 10.52 -2.75
CA LEU A 50 -2.73 11.29 -2.67
C LEU A 50 -3.67 10.98 -3.83
N ARG A 51 -3.12 10.86 -5.05
CA ARG A 51 -3.91 10.58 -6.26
C ARG A 51 -4.57 9.21 -6.17
N GLU A 52 -3.86 8.18 -5.72
CA GLU A 52 -4.44 6.84 -5.55
C GLU A 52 -5.54 6.85 -4.50
N ALA A 53 -5.33 7.50 -3.36
CA ALA A 53 -6.34 7.58 -2.32
C ALA A 53 -7.62 8.30 -2.81
N TYR A 54 -7.48 9.37 -3.58
CA TYR A 54 -8.59 10.07 -4.21
C TYR A 54 -9.31 9.24 -5.29
N VAL A 55 -8.56 8.66 -6.24
CA VAL A 55 -9.13 7.87 -7.35
C VAL A 55 -9.88 6.64 -6.84
N ASN A 56 -9.42 6.03 -5.74
CA ASN A 56 -10.12 4.92 -5.09
C ASN A 56 -11.30 5.37 -4.21
N GLY A 57 -11.56 6.66 -4.09
CA GLY A 57 -12.66 7.22 -3.29
C GLY A 57 -12.45 7.12 -1.78
N TRP A 58 -11.21 7.00 -1.31
CA TRP A 58 -10.88 6.98 0.12
C TRP A 58 -10.69 8.38 0.69
N LEU A 59 -10.43 9.36 -0.17
CA LEU A 59 -10.41 10.78 0.15
C LEU A 59 -11.39 11.52 -0.76
N SER A 60 -12.20 12.38 -0.16
CA SER A 60 -13.05 13.36 -0.83
C SER A 60 -12.28 14.62 -1.20
N VAL A 61 -12.89 15.50 -2.00
CA VAL A 61 -12.30 16.80 -2.36
C VAL A 61 -12.13 17.70 -1.13
N GLU A 62 -13.08 17.67 -0.19
CA GLU A 62 -13.02 18.45 1.05
C GLU A 62 -11.85 17.99 1.95
N GLU A 63 -11.60 16.68 2.01
CA GLU A 63 -10.46 16.12 2.73
C GLU A 63 -9.14 16.44 2.04
N LEU A 64 -9.07 16.39 0.71
CA LEU A 64 -7.89 16.86 -0.04
C LEU A 64 -7.59 18.34 0.22
N GLN A 65 -8.61 19.19 0.23
CA GLN A 65 -8.45 20.62 0.50
C GLN A 65 -7.97 20.87 1.94
N SER A 66 -8.46 20.09 2.90
CA SER A 66 -7.97 20.14 4.29
C SER A 66 -6.51 19.67 4.41
N ILE A 67 -6.13 18.61 3.71
CA ILE A 67 -4.73 18.14 3.67
C ILE A 67 -3.83 19.21 3.04
N ALA A 68 -4.24 19.81 1.93
CA ALA A 68 -3.48 20.88 1.27
C ALA A 68 -3.28 22.06 2.23
N TYR A 69 -4.34 22.49 2.94
CA TYR A 69 -4.25 23.54 3.95
C TYR A 69 -3.14 23.27 4.99
N TYR A 70 -3.08 22.06 5.54
CA TYR A 70 -2.07 21.72 6.56
C TYR A 70 -0.68 21.50 5.97
N TYR A 71 -0.59 21.04 4.72
CA TYR A 71 0.69 20.72 4.08
C TYR A 71 1.42 21.95 3.54
N GLN A 72 0.71 22.84 2.85
CA GLN A 72 1.32 23.99 2.15
C GLN A 72 0.82 25.35 2.65
N GLY A 73 -0.12 25.36 3.60
CA GLY A 73 -0.77 26.57 4.09
C GLY A 73 -2.02 26.93 3.29
N ASN A 74 -2.67 28.02 3.71
CA ASN A 74 -3.92 28.47 3.11
C ASN A 74 -3.69 29.51 2.01
N GLU A 75 -4.23 29.27 0.82
CA GLU A 75 -4.33 30.29 -0.23
C GLU A 75 -5.70 31.01 -0.22
N ASP A 76 -6.73 30.41 0.37
CA ASP A 76 -8.10 30.93 0.44
C ASP A 76 -8.54 31.17 1.89
N GLU A 77 -8.44 32.42 2.35
CA GLU A 77 -8.79 32.82 3.72
C GLU A 77 -10.22 32.46 4.15
N SER A 78 -11.12 32.16 3.21
CA SER A 78 -12.51 31.76 3.51
C SER A 78 -12.68 30.27 3.79
N PHE A 79 -11.71 29.43 3.40
CA PHE A 79 -11.76 28.00 3.65
C PHE A 79 -11.43 27.67 5.10
N VAL A 80 -12.27 26.84 5.72
CA VAL A 80 -12.05 26.30 7.06
C VAL A 80 -11.73 24.81 6.92
N PRO A 81 -10.50 24.37 7.22
CA PRO A 81 -10.13 22.96 7.08
C PRO A 81 -10.87 22.10 8.11
N ILE A 82 -11.06 20.82 7.77
CA ILE A 82 -11.48 19.81 8.74
C ILE A 82 -10.43 19.77 9.85
N ALA A 83 -10.85 20.06 11.09
CA ALA A 83 -9.95 20.08 12.23
C ALA A 83 -9.26 18.71 12.42
N LEU A 84 -7.97 18.73 12.74
CA LEU A 84 -7.21 17.54 13.07
C LEU A 84 -7.85 16.84 14.28
N ASN A 85 -8.53 15.72 14.01
CA ASN A 85 -9.13 14.87 15.03
C ASN A 85 -8.78 13.40 14.75
N PRO A 86 -7.82 12.81 15.48
CA PRO A 86 -7.11 13.38 16.63
C PRO A 86 -6.12 14.49 16.23
N GLU A 87 -5.82 15.39 17.17
CA GLU A 87 -4.83 16.48 16.99
C GLU A 87 -3.42 15.94 16.77
N LYS A 88 -3.13 14.77 17.35
CA LYS A 88 -1.85 14.08 17.24
C LYS A 88 -2.05 12.63 16.88
N LEU A 89 -1.08 12.09 16.16
CA LEU A 89 -1.03 10.67 15.84
C LEU A 89 -0.93 9.84 17.12
N SER A 90 -1.68 8.74 17.18
CA SER A 90 -1.56 7.80 18.30
C SER A 90 -0.25 7.02 18.23
N ALA A 91 0.27 6.58 19.38
CA ALA A 91 1.50 5.77 19.42
C ALA A 91 1.39 4.46 18.60
N GLU A 92 0.21 3.85 18.56
CA GLU A 92 -0.06 2.64 17.77
C GLU A 92 0.00 2.91 16.26
N ALA A 93 -0.63 4.01 15.80
CA ALA A 93 -0.58 4.41 14.41
C ALA A 93 0.83 4.83 14.00
N GLU A 94 1.53 5.60 14.84
CA GLU A 94 2.93 5.98 14.63
C GLU A 94 3.83 4.74 14.46
N GLU A 95 3.71 3.75 15.36
CA GLU A 95 4.48 2.52 15.27
C GLU A 95 4.18 1.74 13.99
N SER A 96 2.91 1.66 13.58
CA SER A 96 2.47 0.96 12.38
C SER A 96 2.98 1.63 11.09
N ILE A 97 2.90 2.96 11.01
CA ILE A 97 3.41 3.76 9.89
C ILE A 97 4.94 3.59 9.79
N LYS A 98 5.67 3.73 10.91
CA LYS A 98 7.13 3.56 10.91
C LYS A 98 7.55 2.15 10.51
N LYS A 99 6.82 1.10 10.94
CA LYS A 99 7.06 -0.28 10.51
C LYS A 99 6.80 -0.47 9.03
N THR A 100 5.75 0.14 8.48
CA THR A 100 5.44 0.10 7.04
C THR A 100 6.61 0.67 6.24
N HIS A 101 7.05 1.88 6.60
CA HIS A 101 8.16 2.57 5.92
C HIS A 101 9.48 1.79 6.03
N LEU A 102 9.75 1.22 7.21
CA LEU A 102 10.95 0.40 7.41
C LEU A 102 10.96 -0.85 6.53
N GLN A 103 9.80 -1.48 6.30
CA GLN A 103 9.71 -2.64 5.42
C GLN A 103 10.05 -2.29 3.97
N GLU A 104 9.64 -1.11 3.49
CA GLU A 104 10.00 -0.60 2.17
C GLU A 104 11.50 -0.31 2.08
N ILE A 105 12.05 0.42 3.04
CA ILE A 105 13.49 0.77 3.06
C ILE A 105 14.38 -0.48 3.08
N LYS A 106 13.98 -1.52 3.81
CA LYS A 106 14.75 -2.77 3.95
C LYS A 106 14.96 -3.53 2.65
N GLN A 107 14.19 -3.24 1.60
CA GLN A 107 14.39 -3.82 0.28
C GLN A 107 15.75 -3.39 -0.30
N ASP A 108 16.14 -2.14 -0.09
CA ASP A 108 17.40 -1.57 -0.57
C ASP A 108 18.48 -1.47 0.52
N TYR A 109 18.06 -1.32 1.79
CA TYR A 109 18.95 -1.13 2.95
C TYR A 109 18.64 -2.15 4.06
N PRO A 110 19.11 -3.41 3.96
CA PRO A 110 18.76 -4.47 4.91
C PRO A 110 19.16 -4.20 6.37
N PHE A 111 20.15 -3.32 6.59
CA PHE A 111 20.62 -2.90 7.91
C PHE A 111 19.76 -1.80 8.54
N ALA A 112 18.78 -1.27 7.80
CA ALA A 112 17.88 -0.24 8.29
C ALA A 112 17.12 -0.74 9.54
N ASN A 113 16.91 0.17 10.48
CA ASN A 113 16.18 -0.09 11.70
C ASN A 113 15.24 1.06 12.03
N ILE A 114 14.26 0.76 12.89
CA ILE A 114 13.15 1.66 13.18
C ILE A 114 13.58 3.00 13.80
N LYS A 115 14.76 3.09 14.42
CA LYS A 115 15.26 4.32 15.04
C LYS A 115 15.64 5.39 14.02
N GLY A 116 15.94 4.99 12.78
CA GLY A 116 16.24 5.89 11.66
C GLY A 116 15.02 6.21 10.81
N VAL A 117 13.80 6.02 11.32
CA VAL A 117 12.54 6.34 10.64
C VAL A 117 11.76 7.35 11.46
N TYR A 118 11.34 8.45 10.82
CA TYR A 118 10.72 9.60 11.46
C TYR A 118 9.45 9.98 10.70
N ILE A 119 8.37 10.23 11.44
CA ILE A 119 7.23 10.96 10.91
C ILE A 119 7.53 12.42 11.22
N GLU A 120 7.87 13.20 10.20
CA GLU A 120 8.19 14.62 10.37
C GLU A 120 6.91 15.40 10.69
N GLU A 121 5.85 15.12 9.93
CA GLU A 121 4.59 15.86 10.03
C GLU A 121 3.38 14.93 9.84
N TYR A 122 2.29 15.29 10.52
CA TYR A 122 0.99 14.64 10.47
C TYR A 122 -0.05 15.67 10.04
N PHE A 123 -0.81 15.35 8.99
CA PHE A 123 -1.74 16.26 8.33
C PHE A 123 -3.20 15.86 8.48
N GLY A 124 -3.49 14.84 9.31
CA GLY A 124 -4.86 14.45 9.62
C GLY A 124 -5.15 12.97 9.38
N THR A 125 -6.26 12.54 9.98
CA THR A 125 -6.84 11.21 9.82
C THR A 125 -8.21 11.38 9.18
N TYR A 126 -8.43 10.69 8.07
CA TYR A 126 -9.60 10.79 7.20
C TYR A 126 -10.13 9.39 6.95
N GLY A 127 -11.03 8.93 7.83
CA GLY A 127 -11.43 7.53 7.88
C GLY A 127 -10.24 6.60 8.18
N ASP A 128 -9.97 5.65 7.29
CA ASP A 128 -8.84 4.73 7.40
C ASP A 128 -7.52 5.29 6.85
N CYS A 129 -7.54 6.51 6.29
CA CYS A 129 -6.38 7.18 5.71
C CYS A 129 -5.72 8.13 6.72
N ILE A 130 -4.40 8.11 6.80
CA ILE A 130 -3.59 9.01 7.61
C ILE A 130 -2.61 9.72 6.67
N ALA A 131 -2.71 11.05 6.59
CA ALA A 131 -1.82 11.87 5.78
C ALA A 131 -0.57 12.24 6.60
N VAL A 132 0.62 11.91 6.09
CA VAL A 132 1.90 12.09 6.81
C VAL A 132 3.04 12.44 5.86
N TYR A 133 4.08 13.09 6.40
CA TYR A 133 5.40 13.17 5.78
C TYR A 133 6.35 12.26 6.57
N VAL A 134 6.94 11.26 5.93
CA VAL A 134 7.84 10.30 6.57
C VAL A 134 9.22 10.40 5.95
N ARG A 135 10.25 10.58 6.78
CA ARG A 135 11.65 10.55 6.35
C ARG A 135 12.41 9.41 7.01
N ASP A 136 13.59 9.14 6.46
CA ASP A 136 14.52 8.19 7.01
C ASP A 136 15.98 8.65 6.84
N ASP A 137 16.89 8.02 7.59
CA ASP A 137 18.33 8.34 7.53
C ASP A 137 19.08 7.54 6.44
N TYR A 138 18.39 6.73 5.63
CA TYR A 138 19.01 5.77 4.72
C TYR A 138 18.98 6.23 3.26
N ARG A 139 17.84 6.76 2.82
CA ARG A 139 17.61 7.24 1.46
C ARG A 139 17.94 8.72 1.35
N LYS A 140 18.43 9.12 0.17
CA LYS A 140 18.59 10.53 -0.16
C LYS A 140 17.23 11.11 -0.56
N ILE A 141 17.01 12.37 -0.20
CA ILE A 141 15.86 13.14 -0.64
C ILE A 141 16.22 13.81 -1.95
N ASP A 142 15.47 13.49 -3.00
CA ASP A 142 15.59 14.17 -4.30
C ASP A 142 14.61 15.35 -4.36
N VAL A 143 15.08 16.48 -4.88
CA VAL A 143 14.24 17.66 -5.15
C VAL A 143 13.53 17.47 -6.48
N LEU A 144 12.23 17.70 -6.51
CA LEU A 144 11.42 17.59 -7.72
C LEU A 144 11.53 18.83 -8.60
N VAL A 145 11.77 18.62 -9.89
CA VAL A 145 11.82 19.69 -10.92
C VAL A 145 10.42 20.20 -11.27
N VAL A 146 9.41 19.33 -11.16
CA VAL A 146 8.00 19.67 -11.36
C VAL A 146 7.28 19.37 -10.05
N PRO A 147 7.13 20.38 -9.17
CA PRO A 147 6.58 20.16 -7.83
C PRO A 147 5.06 20.16 -7.80
N GLU A 148 4.40 20.71 -8.81
CA GLU A 148 2.95 20.85 -8.88
C GLU A 148 2.26 19.56 -9.31
N THR A 149 1.22 19.18 -8.58
CA THR A 149 0.29 18.13 -8.98
C THR A 149 -1.14 18.54 -8.65
N GLU A 150 -2.01 18.56 -9.65
CA GLU A 150 -3.44 18.80 -9.46
C GLU A 150 -4.20 17.48 -9.23
N ILE A 151 -4.98 17.43 -8.15
CA ILE A 151 -5.79 16.28 -7.73
C ILE A 151 -7.17 16.79 -7.29
N GLY A 152 -8.23 16.38 -8.00
CA GLY A 152 -9.59 16.80 -7.65
C GLY A 152 -9.82 18.32 -7.69
N GLY A 153 -9.06 19.05 -8.51
CA GLY A 153 -9.10 20.52 -8.58
C GLY A 153 -8.26 21.23 -7.52
N ILE A 154 -7.54 20.50 -6.67
CA ILE A 154 -6.63 21.04 -5.65
C ILE A 154 -5.18 20.86 -6.11
N VAL A 155 -4.39 21.93 -6.06
CA VAL A 155 -2.97 21.93 -6.42
C VAL A 155 -2.12 21.64 -5.19
N PHE A 156 -1.27 20.62 -5.29
CA PHE A 156 -0.27 20.27 -4.29
C PHE A 156 1.13 20.61 -4.79
N TYR A 157 1.95 21.22 -3.93
CA TYR A 157 3.35 21.52 -4.21
C TYR A 157 4.29 20.57 -3.44
N ASN A 158 4.66 19.45 -4.05
CA ASN A 158 5.64 18.52 -3.48
C ASN A 158 7.05 18.87 -3.96
N LEU A 159 7.89 19.38 -3.07
CA LEU A 159 9.26 19.75 -3.42
C LEU A 159 10.23 18.56 -3.39
N THR A 160 9.85 17.46 -2.74
CA THR A 160 10.76 16.34 -2.44
C THR A 160 10.12 14.97 -2.67
N MET A 161 10.95 13.93 -2.85
CA MET A 161 10.52 12.53 -2.77
C MET A 161 11.28 11.74 -1.67
N PRO A 162 10.57 10.92 -0.87
CA PRO A 162 9.11 10.89 -0.76
C PRO A 162 8.59 12.18 -0.11
N GLY A 163 7.49 12.72 -0.66
CA GLY A 163 6.82 13.92 -0.17
C GLY A 163 5.69 13.58 0.78
N LEU A 164 4.56 14.27 0.64
CA LEU A 164 3.31 13.92 1.31
C LEU A 164 2.82 12.52 0.90
N MET A 165 2.53 11.66 1.88
CA MET A 165 2.10 10.27 1.69
C MET A 165 0.77 10.01 2.42
N ILE A 166 -0.02 9.07 1.89
CA ILE A 166 -1.23 8.56 2.56
C ILE A 166 -0.95 7.15 3.04
N TRP A 167 -0.91 6.95 4.36
CA TRP A 167 -0.91 5.62 4.94
C TRP A 167 -2.35 5.17 5.19
N ARG A 168 -2.72 3.98 4.72
CA ARG A 168 -4.06 3.42 4.93
C ARG A 168 -3.99 2.11 5.72
N LYS A 169 -4.82 2.02 6.76
CA LYS A 169 -4.96 0.81 7.57
C LYS A 169 -5.59 -0.33 6.75
N LYS A 170 -5.10 -1.56 6.94
CA LYS A 170 -5.66 -2.79 6.36
C LYS A 170 -6.78 -3.39 7.20
#